data_AF-A0AAU5HQH7-F1
#
_entry.id   AF-A0AAU5HQH7-F1
#
_cell.length_a   1.000
_cell.length_b   1.000
_cell.length_c   1.000
_cell.angle_alpha   90.00
_cell.angle_beta   90.00
_cell.angle_gamma   90.00
#
_symmetry.space_group_name_H-M   'P 1'
#
loop_
_entity.id
_entity.type
_entity.pdbx_description
1 polymer ?
#
loop_
_entity_poly.entity_id
_entity_poly.type
_entity_poly.pdbx_seq_one_letter_code
_entity_poly.pdbx_strand_id
1 'polypeptide(L)'
;MRPRRYGDAGQAFPIYITVVAGLLFLAFAYVAVGQAAVNRGGAQTAADAAALAAAQDTRNQLAGKWVENVLDPTKWQEIFDGNVAGLVDSCGRADQLAGQNHAHMTGAGCQPIQGLPPGYEVVVESDKPVGDSIVPGTENTYSKAHATAVIEPLCTFQLPGAGAGDDVLPKLTCKNNKDWDLDPTDLTDLPGPEDLFDVHLAD
;
A
#
# COMPACT_ATOMS: atom_id res chain seq x y z
N MET A 1 10.91 -83.38 -19.51
CA MET A 1 10.12 -82.16 -19.80
C MET A 1 10.85 -80.97 -19.19
N ARG A 2 11.05 -79.88 -19.95
CA ARG A 2 11.89 -78.72 -19.57
C ARG A 2 11.30 -77.91 -18.39
N PRO A 3 12.13 -77.37 -17.48
CA PRO A 3 11.65 -76.45 -16.46
C PRO A 3 11.34 -75.08 -17.12
N ARG A 4 10.14 -74.56 -16.90
CA ARG A 4 9.81 -73.18 -17.25
C ARG A 4 10.50 -72.26 -16.24
N ARG A 5 11.51 -71.51 -16.68
CA ARG A 5 12.03 -70.36 -15.93
C ARG A 5 11.00 -69.24 -16.06
N TYR A 6 10.32 -68.92 -14.96
CA TYR A 6 9.57 -67.68 -14.84
C TYR A 6 10.59 -66.57 -14.62
N GLY A 7 10.81 -65.75 -15.64
CA GLY A 7 11.75 -64.64 -15.57
C GLY A 7 11.12 -63.47 -14.82
N ASP A 8 11.43 -63.33 -13.53
CA ASP A 8 10.96 -62.23 -12.68
C ASP A 8 11.85 -60.97 -12.85
N ALA A 9 12.13 -60.61 -14.11
CA ALA A 9 12.99 -59.50 -14.49
C ALA A 9 12.21 -58.62 -15.47
N GLY A 10 11.22 -57.89 -14.96
CA GLY A 10 10.40 -57.03 -15.82
C GLY A 10 9.51 -56.03 -15.09
N GLN A 11 9.22 -56.20 -13.80
CA GLN A 11 8.29 -55.30 -13.07
C GLN A 11 8.93 -54.19 -12.24
N ALA A 12 10.18 -54.34 -11.79
CA ALA A 12 10.83 -53.29 -10.99
C ALA A 12 11.00 -51.99 -11.82
N PHE A 13 11.41 -52.11 -13.09
CA PHE A 13 11.63 -50.97 -13.98
C PHE A 13 10.35 -50.16 -14.27
N PRO A 14 9.20 -50.78 -14.62
CA PRO A 14 7.92 -50.08 -14.69
C PRO A 14 7.49 -49.42 -13.38
N ILE A 15 7.72 -50.06 -12.22
CA ILE A 15 7.36 -49.50 -10.90
C ILE A 15 8.19 -48.24 -10.60
N TYR A 16 9.48 -48.24 -10.88
CA TYR A 16 10.30 -47.03 -10.68
C TYR A 16 9.86 -45.89 -11.60
N ILE A 17 9.52 -46.19 -12.86
CA ILE A 17 9.02 -45.19 -13.80
C ILE A 17 7.69 -44.60 -13.30
N THR A 18 6.74 -45.43 -12.85
CA THR A 18 5.44 -44.92 -12.36
C THR A 18 5.59 -44.11 -11.08
N VAL A 19 6.46 -44.53 -10.15
CA VAL A 19 6.75 -43.78 -8.93
C VAL A 19 7.41 -42.44 -9.26
N VAL A 20 8.44 -42.41 -10.11
CA VAL A 20 9.10 -41.17 -10.50
C VAL A 20 8.15 -40.24 -11.26
N ALA A 21 7.37 -40.78 -12.21
CA ALA A 21 6.36 -40.00 -12.92
C ALA A 21 5.30 -39.43 -11.99
N GLY A 22 4.83 -40.22 -11.00
CA GLY A 22 3.88 -39.78 -9.99
C GLY A 22 4.45 -38.67 -9.09
N LEU A 23 5.70 -38.81 -8.63
CA LEU A 23 6.37 -37.78 -7.83
C LEU A 23 6.62 -36.49 -8.61
N LEU A 24 7.05 -36.59 -9.88
CA LEU A 24 7.20 -35.43 -10.75
C LEU A 24 5.87 -34.74 -11.02
N PHE A 25 4.80 -35.52 -11.25
CA PHE A 25 3.45 -34.97 -11.41
C PHE A 25 3.02 -34.19 -10.16
N LEU A 26 3.21 -34.76 -8.96
CA LEU A 26 2.94 -34.05 -7.71
C LEU A 26 3.80 -32.79 -7.58
N ALA A 27 5.08 -32.85 -7.93
CA ALA A 27 5.97 -31.69 -7.89
C ALA A 27 5.48 -30.55 -8.82
N PHE A 28 5.11 -30.86 -10.07
CA PHE A 28 4.53 -29.87 -10.99
C PHE A 28 3.19 -29.32 -10.50
N ALA A 29 2.34 -30.15 -9.90
CA ALA A 29 1.09 -29.68 -9.29
C ALA A 29 1.36 -28.67 -8.17
N TYR A 30 2.35 -28.91 -7.31
CA TYR A 30 2.76 -27.96 -6.27
C TYR A 30 3.34 -26.67 -6.84
N VAL A 31 4.12 -26.72 -7.92
CA VAL A 31 4.65 -25.52 -8.59
C VAL A 31 3.51 -24.64 -9.12
N ALA A 32 2.50 -25.24 -9.77
CA ALA A 32 1.36 -24.50 -10.29
C ALA A 32 0.58 -23.76 -9.17
N VAL A 33 0.37 -24.43 -8.02
CA VAL A 33 -0.24 -23.78 -6.85
C VAL A 33 0.62 -22.64 -6.31
N GLY A 34 1.95 -22.82 -6.28
CA GLY A 34 2.89 -21.80 -5.85
C GLY A 34 2.85 -20.53 -6.73
N GLN A 35 2.71 -20.68 -8.04
CA GLN A 35 2.60 -19.54 -8.96
C GLN A 35 1.35 -18.68 -8.70
N ALA A 36 0.20 -19.32 -8.45
CA ALA A 36 -1.03 -18.62 -8.11
C ALA A 36 -0.90 -17.83 -6.79
N ALA A 37 -0.23 -18.41 -5.79
CA ALA A 37 0.04 -17.73 -4.52
C ALA A 37 0.94 -16.50 -4.69
N VAL A 38 2.01 -16.61 -5.50
CA VAL A 38 2.89 -15.48 -5.81
C VAL A 38 2.15 -14.37 -6.55
N ASN A 39 1.30 -14.72 -7.52
CA ASN A 39 0.50 -13.72 -8.24
C ASN A 39 -0.42 -12.94 -7.29
N ARG A 40 -1.16 -13.65 -6.43
CA ARG A 40 -2.04 -13.01 -5.45
C ARG A 40 -1.27 -12.10 -4.48
N GLY A 41 -0.11 -12.57 -4.00
CA GLY A 41 0.76 -11.75 -3.14
C GLY A 41 1.27 -10.50 -3.86
N GLY A 42 1.66 -10.63 -5.13
CA GLY A 42 2.09 -9.49 -5.95
C GLY A 42 1.00 -8.44 -6.15
N ALA A 43 -0.24 -8.87 -6.40
CA ALA A 43 -1.38 -7.95 -6.48
C ALA A 43 -1.60 -7.17 -5.17
N GLN A 44 -1.50 -7.84 -4.01
CA GLN A 44 -1.62 -7.16 -2.72
C GLN A 44 -0.49 -6.16 -2.50
N THR A 45 0.76 -6.55 -2.77
CA THR A 45 1.90 -5.63 -2.67
C THR A 45 1.73 -4.40 -3.56
N ALA A 46 1.16 -4.58 -4.76
CA ALA A 46 0.84 -3.47 -5.65
C ALA A 46 -0.24 -2.55 -5.08
N ALA A 47 -1.31 -3.11 -4.49
CA ALA A 47 -2.36 -2.34 -3.83
C ALA A 47 -1.80 -1.54 -2.64
N ASP A 48 -1.04 -2.20 -1.77
CA ASP A 48 -0.43 -1.60 -0.58
C ASP A 48 0.48 -0.42 -0.96
N ALA A 49 1.35 -0.63 -1.95
CA ALA A 49 2.26 0.39 -2.45
C ALA A 49 1.49 1.58 -3.07
N ALA A 50 0.43 1.31 -3.82
CA ALA A 50 -0.38 2.33 -4.46
C ALA A 50 -1.18 3.16 -3.45
N ALA A 51 -1.82 2.51 -2.46
CA ALA A 51 -2.55 3.19 -1.38
C ALA A 51 -1.61 4.07 -0.54
N LEU A 52 -0.48 3.52 -0.09
CA LEU A 52 0.53 4.29 0.63
C LEU A 52 1.03 5.46 -0.19
N ALA A 53 1.22 5.31 -1.50
CA ALA A 53 1.73 6.38 -2.33
C ALA A 53 0.75 7.55 -2.50
N ALA A 54 -0.56 7.28 -2.66
CA ALA A 54 -1.56 8.33 -2.65
C ALA A 54 -1.61 9.05 -1.29
N ALA A 55 -1.62 8.30 -0.19
CA ALA A 55 -1.64 8.86 1.15
C ALA A 55 -0.38 9.69 1.47
N GLN A 56 0.81 9.21 1.06
CA GLN A 56 2.08 9.93 1.22
C GLN A 56 2.15 11.21 0.39
N ASP A 57 1.62 11.19 -0.83
CA ASP A 57 1.56 12.40 -1.67
C ASP A 57 0.65 13.45 -1.03
N THR A 58 -0.57 13.06 -0.63
CA THR A 58 -1.51 13.94 0.08
C THR A 58 -0.92 14.47 1.39
N ARG A 59 -0.25 13.63 2.17
CA ARG A 59 0.48 14.06 3.38
C ARG A 59 1.47 15.18 3.07
N ASN A 60 2.28 15.02 2.02
CA ASN A 60 3.27 16.03 1.65
C ASN A 60 2.59 17.34 1.22
N GLN A 61 1.45 17.25 0.52
CA GLN A 61 0.65 18.42 0.15
C GLN A 61 0.04 19.12 1.38
N LEU A 62 -0.50 18.37 2.35
CA LEU A 62 -1.02 18.91 3.61
C LEU A 62 0.07 19.60 4.44
N ALA A 63 1.25 18.97 4.54
CA ALA A 63 2.41 19.60 5.18
C ALA A 63 2.81 20.90 4.47
N GLY A 64 2.81 20.91 3.13
CA GLY A 64 3.02 22.14 2.35
C GLY A 64 1.98 23.22 2.65
N LYS A 65 0.70 22.86 2.75
CA LYS A 65 -0.38 23.78 3.14
C LYS A 65 -0.23 24.32 4.55
N TRP A 66 0.25 23.48 5.48
CA TRP A 66 0.57 23.91 6.83
C TRP A 66 1.70 24.94 6.84
N VAL A 67 2.80 24.70 6.12
CA VAL A 67 3.90 25.67 5.99
C VAL A 67 3.43 26.98 5.36
N GLU A 68 2.59 26.94 4.32
CA GLU A 68 1.99 28.13 3.70
C GLU A 68 1.13 28.95 4.67
N ASN A 69 0.53 28.31 5.69
CA ASN A 69 -0.38 28.92 6.65
C ASN A 69 0.16 28.88 8.08
N VAL A 70 1.48 28.74 8.25
CA VAL A 70 2.10 28.64 9.58
C VAL A 70 1.85 29.90 10.41
N LEU A 71 1.75 31.07 9.78
CA LEU A 71 1.43 32.33 10.46
C LEU A 71 -0.06 32.52 10.77
N ASP A 72 -0.92 31.57 10.39
CA ASP A 72 -2.37 31.63 10.61
C ASP A 72 -2.86 30.36 11.34
N PRO A 73 -2.71 30.30 12.67
CA PRO A 73 -3.09 29.13 13.47
C PRO A 73 -4.54 28.73 13.37
N THR A 74 -5.42 29.65 12.94
CA THR A 74 -6.86 29.38 12.80
C THR A 74 -7.15 28.37 11.69
N LYS A 75 -6.24 28.21 10.73
CA LYS A 75 -6.37 27.25 9.62
C LYS A 75 -5.77 25.88 9.89
N TRP A 76 -4.94 25.76 10.92
CA TRP A 76 -4.18 24.53 11.15
C TRP A 76 -5.09 23.31 11.37
N GLN A 77 -6.20 23.49 12.07
CA GLN A 77 -7.12 22.38 12.34
C GLN A 77 -7.70 21.82 11.04
N GLU A 78 -8.13 22.68 10.11
CA GLU A 78 -8.66 22.24 8.82
C GLU A 78 -7.61 21.46 8.01
N ILE A 79 -6.33 21.86 8.11
CA ILE A 79 -5.21 21.18 7.46
C ILE A 79 -4.96 19.80 8.10
N PHE A 80 -4.93 19.71 9.43
CA PHE A 80 -4.75 18.44 10.13
C PHE A 80 -5.92 17.48 9.93
N ASP A 81 -7.12 18.02 9.73
CA ASP A 81 -8.33 17.25 9.42
C ASP A 81 -8.39 16.82 7.93
N GLY A 82 -7.48 17.32 7.09
CA GLY A 82 -7.46 17.06 5.64
C GLY A 82 -8.54 17.80 4.84
N ASN A 83 -9.22 18.76 5.45
CA ASN A 83 -10.38 19.47 4.90
C ASN A 83 -9.99 20.76 4.16
N VAL A 84 -8.95 20.71 3.33
CA VAL A 84 -8.40 21.90 2.65
C VAL A 84 -8.62 21.87 1.15
N ALA A 85 -8.89 23.04 0.59
CA ALA A 85 -9.03 23.22 -0.84
C ALA A 85 -7.66 23.28 -1.55
N GLY A 86 -7.66 22.95 -2.84
CA GLY A 86 -6.48 23.11 -3.70
C GLY A 86 -5.43 22.01 -3.58
N LEU A 87 -5.78 20.87 -2.97
CA LEU A 87 -4.99 19.65 -3.11
C LEU A 87 -5.11 19.09 -4.53
N VAL A 88 -4.00 18.62 -5.06
CA VAL A 88 -3.91 17.89 -6.31
C VAL A 88 -4.34 16.44 -6.07
N ASP A 89 -5.01 15.85 -7.06
CA ASP A 89 -5.40 14.45 -7.01
C ASP A 89 -4.18 13.50 -6.96
N SER A 90 -4.01 12.84 -5.81
CA SER A 90 -2.93 11.89 -5.53
C SER A 90 -3.12 10.52 -6.19
N CYS A 91 -4.28 10.25 -6.82
CA CYS A 91 -4.51 8.98 -7.50
C CYS A 91 -3.56 8.75 -8.69
N GLY A 92 -3.06 9.82 -9.32
CA GLY A 92 -2.00 9.68 -10.33
C GLY A 92 -0.70 9.06 -9.77
N ARG A 93 -0.38 9.34 -8.50
CA ARG A 93 0.77 8.75 -7.82
C ARG A 93 0.53 7.29 -7.48
N ALA A 94 -0.67 6.93 -7.03
CA ALA A 94 -1.07 5.53 -6.84
C ALA A 94 -0.90 4.71 -8.12
N ASP A 95 -1.30 5.25 -9.28
CA ASP A 95 -1.22 4.55 -10.57
C ASP A 95 0.21 4.22 -10.94
N GLN A 96 1.09 5.19 -10.74
CA GLN A 96 2.51 5.03 -10.98
C GLN A 96 3.11 3.90 -10.13
N LEU A 97 2.73 3.77 -8.85
CA LEU A 97 3.23 2.67 -8.01
C LEU A 97 2.59 1.33 -8.34
N ALA A 98 1.31 1.31 -8.67
CA ALA A 98 0.66 0.09 -9.14
C ALA A 98 1.40 -0.46 -10.37
N GLY A 99 1.66 0.38 -11.37
CA GLY A 99 2.38 0.00 -12.58
C GLY A 99 3.81 -0.48 -12.33
N GLN A 100 4.52 0.12 -11.38
CA GLN A 100 5.85 -0.35 -10.95
C GLN A 100 5.80 -1.76 -10.31
N ASN A 101 4.64 -2.16 -9.79
CA ASN A 101 4.39 -3.48 -9.22
C ASN A 101 3.60 -4.41 -10.16
N HIS A 102 3.56 -4.11 -11.47
CA HIS A 102 2.86 -4.91 -12.48
C HIS A 102 1.37 -5.07 -12.18
N ALA A 103 0.72 -3.99 -11.79
CA ALA A 103 -0.72 -3.91 -11.65
C ALA A 103 -1.20 -2.57 -12.20
N HIS A 104 -2.48 -2.48 -12.49
CA HIS A 104 -3.13 -1.24 -12.89
C HIS A 104 -4.43 -1.04 -12.12
N MET A 105 -4.85 0.21 -11.97
CA MET A 105 -6.15 0.50 -11.37
C MET A 105 -7.28 0.18 -12.35
N THR A 106 -8.32 -0.47 -11.86
CA THR A 106 -9.52 -0.76 -12.66
C THR A 106 -10.67 0.19 -12.28
N GLY A 107 -11.25 0.89 -13.25
CA GLY A 107 -12.38 1.79 -13.01
C GLY A 107 -12.04 2.94 -12.06
N ALA A 108 -12.83 3.12 -11.00
CA ALA A 108 -12.58 4.07 -9.92
C ALA A 108 -11.54 3.52 -8.91
N GLY A 109 -10.45 2.93 -9.41
CA GLY A 109 -9.52 2.12 -8.62
C GLY A 109 -8.71 2.88 -7.57
N CYS A 110 -8.88 4.18 -7.42
CA CYS A 110 -8.38 4.96 -6.30
C CYS A 110 -9.43 5.98 -5.92
N GLN A 111 -9.82 6.00 -4.65
CA GLN A 111 -10.83 6.92 -4.12
C GLN A 111 -10.35 7.51 -2.80
N PRO A 112 -10.50 8.84 -2.60
CA PRO A 112 -10.27 9.44 -1.30
C PRO A 112 -11.36 8.99 -0.31
N ILE A 113 -10.94 8.60 0.88
CA ILE A 113 -11.82 8.25 1.99
C ILE A 113 -12.12 9.54 2.75
N GLN A 114 -13.40 9.88 2.84
CA GLN A 114 -13.89 10.98 3.64
C GLN A 114 -13.94 10.56 5.11
N GLY A 115 -13.29 11.32 6.00
CA GLY A 115 -13.26 10.99 7.42
C GLY A 115 -12.08 11.61 8.15
N LEU A 116 -11.99 11.30 9.44
CA LEU A 116 -10.89 11.66 10.33
C LEU A 116 -10.35 10.36 10.95
N PRO A 117 -9.17 9.87 10.54
CA PRO A 117 -8.24 10.46 9.57
C PRO A 117 -8.71 10.38 8.10
N PRO A 118 -8.28 11.33 7.23
CA PRO A 118 -8.45 11.19 5.78
C PRO A 118 -7.59 10.04 5.24
N GLY A 119 -7.93 9.49 4.08
CA GLY A 119 -7.19 8.37 3.51
C GLY A 119 -7.53 8.09 2.06
N TYR A 120 -7.05 6.96 1.55
CA TYR A 120 -7.32 6.45 0.20
C TYR A 120 -7.60 4.96 0.23
N GLU A 121 -8.63 4.55 -0.50
CA GLU A 121 -8.88 3.16 -0.87
C GLU A 121 -8.40 2.98 -2.31
N VAL A 122 -7.57 1.96 -2.54
CA VAL A 122 -7.05 1.62 -3.87
C VAL A 122 -7.37 0.19 -4.20
N VAL A 123 -7.87 -0.05 -5.41
CA VAL A 123 -8.19 -1.34 -6.01
C VAL A 123 -7.39 -1.50 -7.30
N VAL A 124 -6.60 -2.56 -7.36
CA VAL A 124 -5.75 -2.88 -8.52
C VAL A 124 -6.06 -4.27 -9.07
N GLU A 125 -5.76 -4.45 -10.35
CA GLU A 125 -5.70 -5.74 -11.02
C GLU A 125 -4.27 -5.99 -11.49
N SER A 126 -3.74 -7.18 -11.21
CA SER A 126 -2.42 -7.60 -11.67
C SER A 126 -2.38 -7.67 -13.20
N ASP A 127 -1.27 -7.25 -13.79
CA ASP A 127 -1.02 -7.36 -15.24
C ASP A 127 -0.67 -8.79 -15.65
N LYS A 128 -0.37 -9.66 -14.68
CA LYS A 128 0.01 -11.06 -14.92
C LYS A 128 -1.16 -11.99 -14.58
N PRO A 129 -1.47 -12.99 -15.42
CA PRO A 129 -2.52 -13.97 -15.11
C PRO A 129 -2.08 -14.92 -13.98
N VAL A 130 -3.05 -15.44 -13.24
CA VAL A 130 -2.80 -16.33 -12.07
C VAL A 130 -2.13 -17.65 -12.45
N GLY A 131 -2.23 -18.07 -13.70
CA GLY A 131 -1.59 -19.27 -14.20
C GLY A 131 -1.26 -19.14 -15.68
N ASP A 132 -0.02 -19.44 -16.02
CA ASP A 132 0.51 -19.28 -17.38
C ASP A 132 0.83 -20.62 -18.08
N SER A 133 0.58 -21.80 -17.46
CA SER A 133 1.12 -23.03 -18.07
C SER A 133 0.65 -24.43 -17.68
N ILE A 134 -0.25 -24.68 -16.72
CA ILE A 134 -0.57 -26.10 -16.38
C ILE A 134 -2.07 -26.36 -16.18
N VAL A 135 -2.83 -25.40 -15.65
CA VAL A 135 -4.28 -25.55 -15.46
C VAL A 135 -4.98 -24.85 -16.62
N PRO A 136 -5.67 -25.59 -17.52
CA PRO A 136 -6.40 -24.96 -18.62
C PRO A 136 -7.49 -24.03 -18.08
N GLY A 137 -7.63 -22.84 -18.68
CA GLY A 137 -8.70 -21.88 -18.38
C GLY A 137 -8.33 -20.79 -17.36
N THR A 138 -7.08 -20.71 -16.90
CA THR A 138 -6.61 -19.65 -15.99
C THR A 138 -5.82 -18.54 -16.69
N GLU A 139 -5.62 -18.64 -18.00
CA GLU A 139 -4.76 -17.77 -18.79
C GLU A 139 -5.31 -16.33 -18.89
N ASN A 140 -6.60 -16.15 -18.62
CA ASN A 140 -7.29 -14.84 -18.64
C ASN A 140 -7.84 -14.46 -17.26
N THR A 141 -7.37 -15.11 -16.18
CA THR A 141 -7.80 -14.81 -14.82
C THR A 141 -6.70 -13.99 -14.15
N TYR A 142 -7.04 -12.78 -13.72
CA TYR A 142 -6.10 -11.85 -13.07
C TYR A 142 -6.45 -11.68 -11.59
N SER A 143 -5.43 -11.50 -10.76
CA SER A 143 -5.63 -11.25 -9.33
C SER A 143 -6.05 -9.80 -9.13
N LYS A 144 -7.11 -9.60 -8.35
CA LYS A 144 -7.49 -8.29 -7.82
C LYS A 144 -7.10 -8.18 -6.36
N ALA A 145 -6.67 -7.00 -5.96
CA ALA A 145 -6.36 -6.67 -4.58
C ALA A 145 -6.83 -5.25 -4.28
N HIS A 146 -7.01 -4.99 -2.99
CA HIS A 146 -7.31 -3.66 -2.50
C HIS A 146 -6.50 -3.38 -1.24
N ALA A 147 -6.26 -2.10 -0.99
CA ALA A 147 -5.60 -1.63 0.21
C ALA A 147 -6.13 -0.24 0.57
N THR A 148 -6.18 0.03 1.86
CA THR A 148 -6.58 1.31 2.41
C THR A 148 -5.38 1.90 3.12
N ALA A 149 -5.08 3.18 2.89
CA ALA A 149 -4.06 3.90 3.63
C ALA A 149 -4.66 5.17 4.24
N VAL A 150 -4.34 5.43 5.50
CA VAL A 150 -4.83 6.59 6.25
C VAL A 150 -3.70 7.56 6.56
N ILE A 151 -4.05 8.83 6.76
CA ILE A 151 -3.14 9.93 7.07
C ILE A 151 -3.53 10.48 8.44
N GLU A 152 -2.82 10.05 9.49
CA GLU A 152 -3.12 10.45 10.85
C GLU A 152 -2.37 11.72 11.24
N PRO A 153 -3.06 12.78 11.73
CA PRO A 153 -2.36 13.92 12.30
C PRO A 153 -1.68 13.53 13.60
N LEU A 154 -0.41 13.90 13.73
CA LEU A 154 0.43 13.58 14.89
C LEU A 154 0.52 14.72 15.90
N CYS A 155 0.08 15.91 15.52
CA CYS A 155 0.25 17.12 16.28
C CYS A 155 -1.07 17.67 16.82
N THR A 156 -0.98 18.29 17.99
CA THR A 156 -2.06 19.03 18.64
C THR A 156 -1.56 20.41 19.03
N PHE A 157 -2.46 21.38 19.10
CA PHE A 157 -2.16 22.76 19.47
C PHE A 157 -3.35 23.37 20.19
N GLN A 158 -3.11 24.46 20.90
CA GLN A 158 -4.15 25.26 21.54
C GLN A 158 -4.00 26.71 21.08
N LEU A 159 -5.06 27.28 20.52
CA LEU A 159 -5.03 28.67 20.09
C LEU A 159 -4.69 29.60 21.26
N PRO A 160 -3.87 30.64 21.04
CA PRO A 160 -3.62 31.65 22.06
C PRO A 160 -4.93 32.30 22.51
N GLY A 161 -5.04 32.67 23.79
CA GLY A 161 -6.23 33.36 24.31
C GLY A 161 -6.47 34.71 23.62
N ALA A 162 -7.69 35.23 23.69
CA ALA A 162 -8.17 36.44 22.99
C ALA A 162 -7.47 37.78 23.35
N GLY A 163 -6.32 37.74 24.03
CA GLY A 163 -5.46 38.89 24.32
C GLY A 163 -3.97 38.61 24.10
N ALA A 164 -3.62 37.46 23.53
CA ALA A 164 -2.28 37.27 22.96
C ALA A 164 -2.14 38.15 21.71
N GLY A 165 -0.98 38.76 21.51
CA GLY A 165 -0.72 39.53 20.29
C GLY A 165 -0.80 38.63 19.06
N ASP A 166 -1.16 39.22 17.90
CA ASP A 166 -1.25 38.51 16.62
C ASP A 166 0.08 37.86 16.20
N ASP A 167 1.19 38.28 16.81
CA ASP A 167 2.54 37.75 16.58
C ASP A 167 2.88 36.55 17.49
N VAL A 168 1.93 35.95 18.20
CA VAL A 168 2.19 34.80 19.07
C VAL A 168 1.62 33.53 18.42
N LEU A 169 2.51 32.66 17.95
CA LEU A 169 2.12 31.35 17.44
C LEU A 169 1.91 30.36 18.59
N PRO A 170 0.91 29.46 18.50
CA PRO A 170 0.73 28.42 19.49
C PRO A 170 1.80 27.34 19.34
N LYS A 171 2.19 26.80 20.49
CA LYS A 171 3.08 25.65 20.57
C LYS A 171 2.44 24.41 19.93
N LEU A 172 3.20 23.72 19.09
CA LEU A 172 2.76 22.49 18.43
C LEU A 172 3.34 21.28 19.18
N THR A 173 2.46 20.43 19.72
CA THR A 173 2.85 19.22 20.45
C THR A 173 2.58 17.99 19.58
N CYS A 174 3.65 17.36 19.10
CA CYS A 174 3.59 16.22 18.18
C CYS A 174 3.92 14.89 18.88
N LYS A 175 3.92 13.79 18.11
CA LYS A 175 4.20 12.42 18.60
C LYS A 175 5.40 12.37 19.54
N ASN A 176 5.30 11.54 20.59
CA ASN A 176 6.28 11.41 21.68
C ASN A 176 6.46 12.66 22.54
N ASN A 177 5.46 13.55 22.60
CA ASN A 177 5.53 14.84 23.30
C ASN A 177 6.68 15.71 22.79
N LYS A 178 6.98 15.61 21.48
CA LYS A 178 7.94 16.49 20.84
C LYS A 178 7.28 17.84 20.63
N ASP A 179 7.84 18.82 21.30
CA ASP A 179 7.34 20.18 21.33
C ASP A 179 8.07 21.03 20.31
N TRP A 180 7.31 21.76 19.48
CA TRP A 180 7.82 22.74 18.54
C TRP A 180 7.38 24.13 18.97
N ASP A 181 8.37 24.99 19.22
CA ASP A 181 8.19 26.42 19.47
C ASP A 181 8.44 27.14 18.15
N LEU A 182 7.39 27.78 17.61
CA LEU A 182 7.41 28.33 16.26
C LEU A 182 7.70 29.82 16.33
N ASP A 183 8.81 30.24 15.73
CA ASP A 183 9.18 31.65 15.64
C ASP A 183 8.53 32.27 14.39
N PRO A 184 7.57 33.21 14.53
CA PRO A 184 6.95 33.88 13.38
C PRO A 184 7.94 34.73 12.57
N THR A 185 9.11 35.05 13.13
CA THR A 185 10.18 35.80 12.47
C THR A 185 11.27 34.91 11.87
N ASP A 186 11.31 33.63 12.22
CA ASP A 186 12.25 32.63 11.69
C ASP A 186 11.54 31.28 11.41
N LEU A 187 11.13 31.11 10.15
CA LEU A 187 10.44 29.91 9.67
C LEU A 187 11.40 28.85 9.11
N THR A 188 12.68 28.86 9.52
CA THR A 188 13.66 27.86 9.05
C THR A 188 13.65 26.56 9.85
N ASP A 189 13.16 26.58 11.10
CA ASP A 189 13.05 25.41 11.97
C ASP A 189 11.59 24.96 12.14
N LEU A 190 11.07 24.26 11.14
CA LEU A 190 9.69 23.76 11.09
C LEU A 190 9.65 22.22 11.09
N PRO A 191 8.60 21.61 11.67
CA PRO A 191 8.38 20.17 11.60
C PRO A 191 8.26 19.68 10.15
N GLY A 192 8.87 18.52 9.88
CA GLY A 192 8.72 17.85 8.59
C GLY A 192 7.35 17.20 8.43
N PRO A 193 6.98 16.77 7.20
CA PRO A 193 5.73 16.04 6.96
C PRO A 193 5.54 14.82 7.88
N GLU A 194 6.62 14.11 8.20
CA GLU A 194 6.65 12.94 9.09
C GLU A 194 6.51 13.29 10.58
N ASP A 195 6.81 14.53 10.98
CA ASP A 195 6.53 15.01 12.33
C ASP A 195 5.06 15.42 12.46
N LEU A 196 4.47 15.96 11.38
CA LEU A 196 3.10 16.45 11.31
C LEU A 196 2.06 15.32 11.16
N PHE A 197 2.39 14.28 10.40
CA PHE A 197 1.46 13.24 9.98
C PHE A 197 2.11 11.86 9.88
N ASP A 198 1.38 10.83 10.27
CA ASP A 198 1.72 9.43 10.02
C ASP A 198 0.92 8.87 8.84
N VAL A 199 1.53 7.99 8.05
CA VAL A 199 0.85 7.30 6.95
C VAL A 199 1.09 5.81 7.09
N HIS A 200 -0.01 5.05 7.18
CA HIS A 200 0.03 3.60 7.30
C HIS A 200 -1.17 2.95 6.62
N LEU A 201 -1.06 1.65 6.39
CA LEU A 201 -2.15 0.83 5.87
C LEU A 201 -3.20 0.61 6.96
N ALA A 202 -4.46 0.80 6.61
CA ALA A 202 -5.62 0.40 7.41
C ALA A 202 -6.28 -0.81 6.74
N ASP A 203 -6.80 -1.72 7.55
CA ASP A 203 -7.41 -2.99 7.09
C ASP A 203 -8.69 -2.78 6.27
#